data_AF-A0A2V9ZFI7-F1
#
_entry.id   AF-A0A2V9ZFI7-F1
#
_cell.length_a   1.000
_cell.length_b   1.000
_cell.length_c   1.000
_cell.angle_alpha   90.00
_cell.angle_beta   90.00
_cell.angle_gamma   90.00
#
_symmetry.space_group_name_H-M   'P 1'
#
loop_
_entity.id
_entity.type
_entity.pdbx_description
1 polymer ?
#
loop_
_entity_poly.entity_id
_entity_poly.type
_entity_poly.pdbx_seq_one_letter_code
_entity_poly.pdbx_strand_id
1 'polypeptide(L)'
;MSPDDWKALNSGAVARFSIKEQTALVYADKLTRASRTITDADVEALKKHFSDSEIVDLHLLVGLINLTNRFTDPLGLEVEFPAEKI
;
A
#
# COMPACT_ATOMS: atom_id res chain seq x y z
N MET A 1 -14.96 1.96 -2.77
CA MET A 1 -14.16 2.68 -3.78
C MET A 1 -14.93 2.70 -5.09
N SER A 2 -15.05 3.86 -5.72
CA SER A 2 -15.63 3.97 -7.07
C SER A 2 -14.62 3.51 -8.14
N PRO A 3 -15.06 3.21 -9.38
CA PRO A 3 -14.15 2.94 -10.50
C PRO A 3 -13.16 4.09 -10.76
N ASP A 4 -13.58 5.33 -10.52
CA ASP A 4 -12.71 6.50 -10.66
C ASP A 4 -11.63 6.55 -9.57
N ASP A 5 -11.94 6.10 -8.36
CA ASP A 5 -10.95 6.00 -7.28
C ASP A 5 -9.92 4.91 -7.59
N TRP A 6 -10.35 3.79 -8.19
CA TRP A 6 -9.43 2.75 -8.68
C TRP A 6 -8.47 3.27 -9.75
N LYS A 7 -8.98 4.00 -10.75
CA LYS A 7 -8.14 4.63 -11.78
C LYS A 7 -7.17 5.65 -11.18
N ALA A 8 -7.63 6.43 -10.21
CA ALA A 8 -6.78 7.40 -9.50
C ALA A 8 -5.65 6.68 -8.72
N LEU A 9 -5.97 5.61 -8.01
CA LEU A 9 -4.97 4.83 -7.27
C LEU A 9 -3.92 4.21 -8.20
N ASN A 10 -4.36 3.57 -9.29
CA ASN A 10 -3.46 2.93 -10.28
C ASN A 10 -2.54 3.92 -11.01
N SER A 11 -2.96 5.18 -11.15
CA SER A 11 -2.14 6.24 -11.75
C SER A 11 -1.28 7.01 -10.74
N GLY A 12 -1.36 6.68 -9.45
CA GLY A 12 -0.62 7.36 -8.39
C GLY A 12 -1.20 8.72 -8.00
N ALA A 13 -2.46 9.02 -8.33
CA ALA A 13 -3.15 10.26 -7.98
C ALA A 13 -3.59 10.30 -6.51
N VAL A 14 -2.61 10.17 -5.60
CA VAL A 14 -2.79 10.06 -4.14
C VAL A 14 -3.54 11.26 -3.55
N ALA A 15 -3.39 12.46 -4.13
CA ALA A 15 -4.02 13.69 -3.65
C ALA A 15 -5.56 13.68 -3.70
N ARG A 16 -6.18 12.72 -4.41
CA ARG A 16 -7.64 12.55 -4.46
C ARG A 16 -8.22 11.98 -3.16
N PHE A 17 -7.40 11.27 -2.39
CA PHE A 17 -7.84 10.57 -1.18
C PHE A 17 -7.78 11.48 0.05
N SER A 18 -8.41 11.09 1.14
CA SER A 18 -8.32 11.82 2.41
C SER A 18 -6.89 11.86 2.95
N ILE A 19 -6.60 12.80 3.87
CA ILE A 19 -5.26 12.89 4.50
C ILE A 19 -4.89 11.58 5.22
N LYS A 20 -5.87 10.89 5.84
CA LYS A 20 -5.69 9.58 6.47
C LYS A 20 -5.21 8.54 5.45
N GLU A 21 -5.89 8.44 4.31
CA GLU A 21 -5.54 7.50 3.23
C GLU A 21 -4.21 7.85 2.56
N GLN A 22 -3.96 9.14 2.30
CA GLN A 22 -2.68 9.61 1.77
C GLN A 22 -1.50 9.20 2.67
N THR A 23 -1.65 9.35 3.98
CA THR A 23 -0.61 8.99 4.95
C THR A 23 -0.32 7.49 4.90
N ALA A 24 -1.36 6.64 4.81
CA ALA A 24 -1.19 5.20 4.66
C ALA A 24 -0.53 4.82 3.32
N LEU A 25 -0.93 5.47 2.21
CA LEU A 25 -0.38 5.20 0.88
C LEU A 25 1.09 5.60 0.77
N VAL A 26 1.49 6.75 1.33
CA VAL A 26 2.89 7.18 1.40
C VAL A 26 3.73 6.19 2.21
N TYR A 27 3.22 5.74 3.36
CA TYR A 27 3.90 4.74 4.18
C TYR A 27 4.04 3.40 3.45
N ALA A 28 2.97 2.93 2.79
CA ALA A 28 2.97 1.69 2.02
C ALA A 28 3.99 1.72 0.86
N ASP A 29 4.07 2.84 0.14
CA ASP A 29 5.06 3.02 -0.93
C ASP A 29 6.50 2.99 -0.39
N LYS A 30 6.75 3.71 0.72
CA LYS A 30 8.06 3.72 1.38
C LYS A 30 8.46 2.34 1.89
N LEU A 31 7.54 1.60 2.51
CA LEU A 31 7.79 0.22 2.97
C LEU A 31 8.07 -0.74 1.81
N THR A 32 7.47 -0.50 0.65
CA THR A 32 7.65 -1.32 -0.56
C THR A 32 9.00 -1.06 -1.23
N ARG A 33 9.36 0.22 -1.41
CA ARG A 33 10.51 0.63 -2.25
C ARG A 33 11.78 0.96 -1.46
N ALA A 34 11.63 1.39 -0.21
CA ALA A 34 12.71 1.98 0.57
C ALA A 34 12.58 1.67 2.07
N SER A 35 12.18 0.45 2.44
CA SER A 35 11.90 0.06 3.83
C SER A 35 13.02 0.41 4.82
N ARG A 36 14.29 0.32 4.39
CA ARG A 36 15.49 0.68 5.18
C ARG A 36 15.56 2.16 5.58
N THR A 37 14.73 3.01 4.98
CA THR A 37 14.68 4.46 5.22
C THR A 37 13.50 4.88 6.09
N ILE A 38 12.68 3.92 6.55
CA ILE A 38 11.59 4.20 7.50
C ILE A 38 12.20 4.67 8.82
N THR A 39 11.61 5.72 9.37
CA THR A 39 11.99 6.40 10.60
C THR A 39 10.80 6.46 11.55
N ASP A 40 11.07 6.78 12.82
CA ASP A 40 10.01 7.00 13.81
C ASP A 40 9.03 8.10 13.35
N ALA A 41 9.51 9.12 12.64
CA ALA A 41 8.65 10.19 12.11
C ALA A 41 7.59 9.70 11.13
N ASP A 42 7.88 8.63 10.36
CA ASP A 42 6.89 8.01 9.46
C ASP A 42 5.79 7.30 10.26
N VAL A 43 6.15 6.62 11.35
CA VAL A 43 5.21 5.94 12.24
C VAL A 43 4.38 6.95 13.05
N GLU A 44 5.00 8.01 13.56
CA GLU A 44 4.31 9.11 14.25
C GLU A 44 3.33 9.85 13.33
N ALA A 45 3.61 9.93 12.02
CA ALA A 45 2.65 10.46 11.06
C ALA A 45 1.40 9.58 10.96
N LEU A 46 1.55 8.25 10.95
CA LEU A 46 0.41 7.32 10.97
C LEU A 46 -0.41 7.42 12.25
N LYS A 47 0.23 7.56 13.42
CA LYS A 47 -0.45 7.65 14.72
C LYS A 47 -1.42 8.84 14.83
N LYS A 48 -1.31 9.84 13.96
CA LYS A 48 -2.28 10.95 13.86
C LYS A 48 -3.66 10.50 13.35
N HIS A 49 -3.74 9.34 12.72
CA HIS A 49 -4.93 8.87 12.00
C HIS A 49 -5.32 7.41 12.30
N PHE A 50 -4.39 6.63 12.85
CA PHE A 50 -4.52 5.20 13.09
C PHE A 50 -4.11 4.85 14.52
N SER A 51 -4.74 3.84 15.11
CA SER A 51 -4.27 3.22 16.35
C SER A 51 -3.01 2.39 16.12
N ASP A 52 -2.29 2.04 17.19
CA ASP A 52 -1.12 1.16 17.08
C ASP A 52 -1.47 -0.19 16.45
N SER A 53 -2.65 -0.76 16.74
CA SER A 53 -3.10 -2.02 16.13
C SER A 53 -3.37 -1.86 14.63
N GLU A 54 -4.01 -0.76 14.20
CA GLU A 54 -4.23 -0.48 12.78
C GLU A 54 -2.91 -0.28 12.03
N ILE A 55 -1.88 0.30 12.67
CA ILE A 55 -0.54 0.46 12.07
C ILE A 55 0.14 -0.90 11.90
N VAL A 56 0.02 -1.79 12.88
CA VAL A 56 0.54 -3.17 12.78
C VAL A 56 -0.15 -3.91 11.63
N ASP A 57 -1.47 -3.80 11.53
CA ASP A 57 -2.24 -4.42 10.45
C ASP A 57 -1.84 -3.88 9.08
N LEU A 58 -1.67 -2.55 8.94
CA LEU A 58 -1.19 -1.90 7.72
C LEU A 58 0.20 -2.43 7.33
N HIS A 59 1.13 -2.49 8.27
CA HIS A 59 2.49 -2.96 8.03
C HIS A 59 2.52 -4.43 7.60
N LEU A 60 1.76 -5.28 8.29
CA LEU A 60 1.64 -6.70 7.98
C LEU A 60 1.05 -6.92 6.59
N LEU A 61 -0.03 -6.21 6.25
CA LEU A 61 -0.66 -6.31 4.94
C LEU A 61 0.30 -5.92 3.82
N VAL A 62 0.98 -4.78 3.94
CA VAL A 62 1.97 -4.34 2.95
C VAL A 62 3.14 -5.33 2.85
N GLY A 63 3.61 -5.86 3.98
CA GLY A 63 4.63 -6.90 4.03
C GLY A 63 4.22 -8.19 3.30
N LEU A 64 2.98 -8.64 3.49
CA LEU A 64 2.44 -9.82 2.82
C LEU A 64 2.38 -9.65 1.31
N ILE A 65 1.86 -8.53 0.82
CA ILE A 65 1.82 -8.23 -0.63
C ILE A 65 3.24 -8.13 -1.20
N ASN A 66 4.16 -7.52 -0.47
CA ASN A 66 5.57 -7.45 -0.85
C ASN A 66 6.24 -8.83 -0.95
N LEU A 67 5.90 -9.76 -0.06
CA LEU A 67 6.35 -11.15 -0.14
C LEU A 67 5.72 -11.87 -1.33
N THR A 68 4.42 -11.72 -1.52
CA THR A 68 3.69 -12.33 -2.65
C THR A 68 4.33 -11.91 -3.97
N ASN A 69 4.50 -10.61 -4.22
CA ASN A 69 5.11 -10.13 -5.47
C ASN A 69 6.53 -10.71 -5.65
N ARG A 70 7.35 -10.76 -4.58
CA ARG A 70 8.70 -11.32 -4.64
C ARG A 70 8.74 -12.83 -4.87
N PHE A 71 7.67 -13.53 -4.54
CA PHE A 71 7.53 -14.96 -4.80
C PHE A 71 7.02 -15.21 -6.22
N THR A 72 6.00 -14.46 -6.67
CA THR A 72 5.31 -14.69 -7.94
C THR A 72 6.05 -14.12 -9.14
N ASP A 73 6.58 -12.89 -9.05
CA ASP A 73 7.19 -12.19 -10.18
C ASP A 73 8.39 -12.94 -10.79
N PRO A 74 9.40 -13.42 -10.01
CA PRO A 74 10.54 -14.13 -10.60
C PRO A 74 10.19 -15.52 -11.12
N LEU A 75 9.07 -16.09 -10.70
CA LEU A 75 8.58 -17.37 -11.21
C LEU A 75 7.78 -17.22 -12.52
N GLY A 76 7.46 -15.98 -12.93
CA GLY A 76 6.70 -15.72 -14.15
C GLY A 76 5.31 -16.34 -14.11
N LEU A 77 4.69 -16.40 -12.92
CA LEU A 77 3.36 -17.01 -12.78
C LEU A 77 2.33 -16.22 -13.58
N GLU A 78 1.60 -16.93 -14.44
CA GLU A 78 0.47 -16.36 -15.17
C GLU A 78 -0.75 -16.28 -14.25
N VAL A 79 -1.56 -15.24 -14.45
CA VAL A 79 -2.82 -15.12 -13.71
C VAL A 79 -3.79 -16.18 -14.24
N GLU A 80 -4.26 -17.06 -13.34
CA GLU A 80 -5.18 -18.15 -13.70
C GLU A 80 -6.50 -17.62 -14.28
N PHE A 81 -6.97 -16.47 -13.79
CA PHE A 81 -8.18 -15.80 -14.25
C PHE A 81 -7.89 -14.36 -14.69
N PRO A 82 -8.49 -13.87 -15.77
CA PRO A 82 -8.32 -12.48 -16.17
C PRO A 82 -8.82 -11.54 -15.07
N ALA A 83 -8.12 -10.42 -14.86
CA ALA A 83 -8.57 -9.38 -13.96
C ALA A 83 -10.00 -8.94 -14.33
N GLU A 84 -10.87 -8.86 -13.33
CA GLU A 84 -12.24 -8.39 -13.51
C GLU A 84 -12.22 -6.97 -14.07
N LYS A 85 -13.01 -6.70 -15.11
CA LYS A 85 -13.06 -5.36 -15.72
C LYS A 85 -13.88 -4.45 -14.79
N ILE A 86 -13.18 -3.65 -13.98
CA ILE A 86 -13.75 -2.62 -13.10
C ILE A 86 -14.06 -1.34 -13.90
#